data_AF-A0A6C0J2T5-F1
#
_entry.id   AF-A0A6C0J2T5-F1
#
_cell.length_a   1.000
_cell.length_b   1.000
_cell.length_c   1.000
_cell.angle_alpha   90.00
_cell.angle_beta   90.00
_cell.angle_gamma   90.00
#
_symmetry.space_group_name_H-M   'P 1'
#
loop_
_entity.id
_entity.type
_entity.pdbx_description
1 polymer ?
#
loop_
_entity_poly.entity_id
_entity_poly.type
_entity_poly.pdbx_seq_one_letter_code
_entity_poly.pdbx_strand_id
1 'polypeptide(L)'
;MDNLKSLMRCLDDISNMIPEGTYLEMCDDLKRVHEIIPKDDDPPLLDTRRPTPVNVPFQVVQPGMAVHIIANESESESEGEGFGWYDEWIQNEEILQRLHTDYNITKKSLKKLKYIGNITKKVREDAIRDFCDGDIECVGGSGWTFDNLNRATIWSSDEEEKECTSKAYERTLYQNYKTRFNRGCERLRTDAMDMKRQLECEISEVRDRQNYLRVHYNL
;
A
#
# COMPACT_ATOMS: atom_id res chain seq x y z
N MET A 1 -7.39 6.66 -32.99
CA MET A 1 -8.56 6.67 -33.90
C MET A 1 -8.70 7.94 -34.76
N ASP A 2 -8.00 9.03 -34.46
CA ASP A 2 -8.20 10.32 -35.17
C ASP A 2 -7.67 10.34 -36.60
N ASN A 3 -6.60 9.59 -36.89
CA ASN A 3 -6.06 9.45 -38.25
C ASN A 3 -7.06 8.80 -39.23
N LEU A 4 -7.84 7.81 -38.76
CA LEU A 4 -8.85 7.14 -39.59
C LEU A 4 -10.05 8.08 -39.87
N LYS A 5 -10.45 8.88 -38.88
CA LYS A 5 -11.48 9.92 -39.05
C LYS A 5 -11.03 11.01 -40.02
N SER A 6 -9.75 11.41 -39.96
CA SER A 6 -9.15 12.36 -40.89
C SER A 6 -9.15 11.81 -42.32
N LEU A 7 -8.84 10.52 -42.48
CA LEU A 7 -8.85 9.85 -43.78
C LEU A 7 -10.26 9.75 -44.38
N MET A 8 -11.28 9.41 -43.57
CA MET A 8 -12.68 9.42 -44.02
C MET A 8 -13.11 10.80 -44.51
N ARG A 9 -12.74 11.85 -43.76
CA ARG A 9 -13.06 13.23 -44.15
C ARG A 9 -12.39 13.63 -45.46
N CYS A 10 -11.13 13.24 -45.68
CA CYS A 10 -10.46 13.48 -46.96
C CYS A 10 -11.13 12.74 -48.13
N LEU A 11 -11.69 11.55 -47.89
CA LEU A 11 -12.43 10.79 -48.90
C LEU A 11 -13.77 11.48 -49.24
N ASP A 12 -14.49 11.97 -48.23
CA ASP A 12 -15.73 12.73 -48.41
C ASP A 12 -15.47 14.02 -49.22
N ASP A 13 -14.36 14.71 -48.95
CA ASP A 13 -13.97 15.95 -49.63
C ASP A 13 -13.70 15.74 -51.15
N ILE A 14 -13.23 14.56 -51.55
CA ILE A 14 -12.95 14.22 -52.97
C ILE A 14 -14.10 13.45 -53.65
N SER A 15 -15.20 13.18 -52.94
CA SER A 15 -16.33 12.37 -53.41
C SER A 15 -16.93 12.84 -54.75
N ASN A 16 -16.98 14.15 -54.99
CA ASN A 16 -17.51 14.73 -56.23
C ASN A 16 -16.60 14.53 -57.46
N MET A 17 -15.35 14.07 -57.26
CA MET A 17 -14.37 13.85 -58.33
C MET A 17 -14.25 12.38 -58.74
N ILE A 18 -14.86 11.47 -57.98
CA ILE A 18 -14.73 10.03 -58.15
C ILE A 18 -16.10 9.45 -58.51
N PRO A 19 -16.20 8.42 -59.38
CA PRO A 19 -17.46 7.76 -59.64
C PRO A 19 -18.10 7.20 -58.36
N GLU A 20 -19.41 7.39 -58.21
CA GLU A 20 -20.17 7.05 -57.00
C GLU A 20 -19.95 5.60 -56.54
N GLY A 21 -19.89 4.65 -57.47
CA GLY A 21 -19.64 3.25 -57.16
C GLY A 21 -18.27 3.00 -56.51
N THR A 22 -17.23 3.72 -56.94
CA THR A 22 -15.87 3.58 -56.40
C THR A 22 -15.75 4.26 -55.03
N TYR A 23 -16.46 5.36 -54.83
CA TYR A 23 -16.53 6.02 -53.52
C TYR A 23 -17.17 5.08 -52.47
N LEU A 24 -18.28 4.43 -52.81
CA LEU A 24 -18.95 3.48 -51.92
C LEU A 24 -18.06 2.28 -51.58
N GLU A 25 -17.32 1.75 -52.56
CA GLU A 25 -16.36 0.66 -52.34
C GLU A 25 -15.25 1.07 -51.36
N MET A 26 -14.71 2.29 -51.48
CA MET A 26 -13.71 2.82 -50.55
C MET A 26 -14.27 3.06 -49.14
N CYS A 27 -15.54 3.49 -49.02
CA CYS A 27 -16.20 3.61 -47.72
C CYS A 27 -16.39 2.24 -47.04
N ASP A 28 -16.78 1.21 -47.80
CA ASP A 28 -16.94 -0.15 -47.29
C ASP A 28 -15.59 -0.76 -46.87
N ASP A 29 -14.52 -0.49 -47.61
CA ASP A 29 -13.16 -0.93 -47.26
C ASP A 29 -12.65 -0.23 -45.99
N LEU A 30 -12.88 1.08 -45.84
CA LEU A 30 -12.55 1.82 -44.61
C LEU A 30 -13.33 1.32 -43.39
N LYS A 31 -14.60 0.95 -43.60
CA LYS A 31 -15.43 0.34 -42.55
C LYS A 31 -14.91 -1.05 -42.16
N ARG A 32 -14.50 -1.86 -43.14
CA ARG A 32 -13.88 -3.17 -42.89
C ARG A 32 -12.56 -3.04 -42.12
N VAL A 33 -11.73 -2.05 -42.45
CA VAL A 33 -10.51 -1.75 -41.70
C VAL A 33 -10.83 -1.35 -40.26
N HIS A 34 -11.83 -0.51 -40.03
CA HIS A 34 -12.30 -0.15 -38.68
C HIS A 34 -12.80 -1.36 -37.87
N GLU A 35 -13.40 -2.35 -38.53
CA GLU A 35 -13.89 -3.57 -37.89
C GLU A 35 -12.78 -4.58 -37.57
N ILE A 36 -11.69 -4.59 -38.34
CA ILE A 36 -10.54 -5.49 -38.15
C ILE A 36 -9.52 -4.92 -37.15
N ILE A 37 -9.43 -3.60 -36.99
CA ILE A 37 -8.57 -2.98 -35.98
C ILE A 37 -9.07 -3.41 -34.59
N PRO A 38 -8.21 -4.06 -33.76
CA PRO A 38 -8.57 -4.42 -32.39
C PRO A 38 -8.96 -3.15 -31.63
N LYS A 39 -10.21 -3.12 -31.14
CA LYS A 39 -10.67 -2.06 -30.23
C LYS A 39 -10.22 -2.41 -28.82
N ASP A 40 -8.91 -2.44 -28.60
CA ASP A 40 -8.37 -2.62 -27.26
C ASP A 40 -8.39 -1.27 -26.55
N ASP A 41 -9.45 -1.07 -25.76
CA ASP A 41 -9.57 0.00 -24.77
C ASP A 41 -10.09 -0.58 -23.44
N ASP A 42 -9.65 -1.81 -23.12
CA ASP A 42 -9.71 -2.37 -21.78
C ASP A 42 -8.36 -3.03 -21.51
N PRO A 43 -7.64 -2.70 -20.42
CA PRO A 43 -6.43 -3.43 -20.07
C PRO A 43 -6.78 -4.91 -19.95
N PRO A 44 -5.88 -5.84 -20.33
CA PRO A 44 -6.20 -7.26 -20.32
C PRO A 44 -6.72 -7.63 -18.93
N LEU A 45 -7.96 -8.10 -18.86
CA LEU A 45 -8.49 -8.73 -17.67
C LEU A 45 -7.55 -9.90 -17.35
N LEU A 46 -6.68 -9.68 -16.36
CA LEU A 46 -5.85 -10.73 -15.80
C LEU A 46 -6.81 -11.80 -15.27
N ASP A 47 -6.95 -12.89 -16.02
CA ASP A 47 -7.63 -14.08 -15.54
C ASP A 47 -6.81 -14.67 -14.39
N THR A 48 -7.15 -14.27 -13.16
CA THR A 48 -6.59 -14.77 -11.90
C THR A 48 -6.86 -16.26 -11.68
N ARG A 49 -7.50 -16.96 -12.63
CA ARG A 49 -7.69 -18.41 -12.60
C ARG A 49 -6.56 -19.21 -13.24
N ARG A 50 -5.55 -18.60 -13.87
CA ARG A 50 -4.33 -19.34 -14.22
C ARG A 50 -3.47 -19.53 -12.97
N PRO A 51 -3.27 -20.76 -12.49
CA PRO A 51 -2.26 -21.02 -11.48
C PRO A 51 -0.90 -20.65 -12.10
N THR A 52 -0.08 -20.02 -11.28
CA THR A 52 1.39 -19.94 -11.33
C THR A 52 2.01 -21.00 -12.26
N PRO A 53 3.02 -20.68 -13.10
CA PRO A 53 3.63 -21.67 -13.98
C PRO A 53 4.01 -22.92 -13.18
N VAL A 54 3.52 -24.04 -13.67
CA VAL A 54 3.60 -25.37 -13.09
C VAL A 54 5.01 -25.61 -12.56
N ASN A 55 5.12 -25.77 -11.24
CA ASN A 55 6.28 -26.35 -10.59
C ASN A 55 6.43 -27.80 -11.07
N VAL A 56 7.11 -27.98 -12.21
CA VAL A 56 7.48 -29.30 -12.70
C VAL A 56 8.62 -29.82 -11.82
N PRO A 57 8.48 -31.02 -11.22
CA PRO A 57 9.56 -31.62 -10.44
C PRO A 57 10.77 -31.86 -11.33
N PHE A 58 11.96 -31.64 -10.78
CA PHE A 58 13.22 -31.85 -11.46
C PHE A 58 13.27 -33.26 -12.08
N GLN A 59 13.61 -33.34 -13.36
CA GLN A 59 13.86 -34.60 -14.06
C GLN A 59 15.36 -34.76 -14.26
N VAL A 60 15.95 -35.81 -13.67
CA VAL A 60 17.38 -36.13 -13.83
C VAL A 60 17.64 -36.56 -15.27
N VAL A 61 18.49 -35.81 -15.97
CA VAL A 61 18.96 -36.15 -17.32
C VAL A 61 20.00 -37.27 -17.23
N GLN A 62 19.71 -38.42 -17.84
CA GLN A 62 20.64 -39.55 -17.93
C GLN A 62 21.79 -39.22 -18.91
N PRO A 63 23.06 -39.56 -18.59
CA PRO A 63 24.18 -39.32 -19.50
C PRO A 63 24.02 -40.17 -20.77
N GLY A 64 23.92 -39.53 -21.94
CA GLY A 64 23.87 -40.20 -23.25
C GLY A 64 22.59 -40.00 -24.07
N MET A 65 21.58 -39.29 -23.56
CA MET A 65 20.43 -38.87 -24.37
C MET A 65 20.73 -37.52 -25.04
N ALA A 66 20.78 -37.51 -26.38
CA ALA A 66 20.82 -36.28 -27.15
C ALA A 66 19.47 -35.56 -27.02
N VAL A 67 19.44 -34.48 -26.24
CA VAL A 67 18.31 -33.54 -26.20
C VAL A 67 18.34 -32.76 -27.51
N HIS A 68 17.54 -33.19 -28.48
CA HIS A 68 17.22 -32.33 -29.61
C HIS A 68 16.30 -31.23 -29.08
N ILE A 69 16.91 -30.09 -28.72
CA ILE A 69 16.18 -28.83 -28.60
C ILE A 69 15.52 -28.64 -29.97
N ILE A 70 14.19 -28.68 -30.01
CA ILE A 70 13.47 -28.25 -31.20
C ILE A 70 13.77 -26.76 -31.31
N ALA A 71 14.76 -26.43 -32.14
CA ALA A 71 14.99 -25.08 -32.58
C ALA A 71 13.75 -24.72 -33.39
N ASN A 72 12.79 -24.08 -32.73
CA ASN A 72 11.81 -23.29 -33.42
C ASN A 72 12.61 -22.09 -33.95
N GLU A 73 13.21 -22.26 -35.12
CA GLU A 73 13.75 -21.18 -35.96
C GLU A 73 12.57 -20.33 -36.42
N SER A 74 11.98 -19.60 -35.49
CA SER A 74 11.37 -18.31 -35.77
C SER A 74 12.48 -17.30 -35.51
N GLU A 75 13.31 -17.11 -36.54
CA GLU A 75 14.17 -15.94 -36.69
C GLU A 75 13.28 -14.70 -36.65
N SER A 76 13.00 -14.22 -35.46
CA SER A 76 12.74 -12.81 -35.22
C SER A 76 13.71 -12.37 -34.14
N GLU A 77 14.98 -12.25 -34.54
CA GLU A 77 15.93 -11.33 -33.92
C GLU A 77 15.39 -9.90 -34.12
N SER A 78 14.37 -9.57 -33.35
CA SER A 78 14.11 -8.20 -32.95
C SER A 78 14.45 -8.16 -31.48
N GLU A 79 15.69 -7.76 -31.19
CA GLU A 79 16.06 -7.22 -29.89
C GLU A 79 15.18 -5.99 -29.64
N GLY A 80 13.95 -6.23 -29.19
CA GLY A 80 12.99 -5.21 -28.86
C GLY A 80 13.26 -4.74 -27.44
N GLU A 81 14.08 -3.69 -27.31
CA GLU A 81 14.23 -2.84 -26.11
C GLU A 81 12.91 -2.29 -25.52
N GLY A 82 11.73 -2.68 -26.03
CA GLY A 82 10.41 -2.18 -25.67
C GLY A 82 9.67 -2.92 -24.55
N PHE A 83 10.09 -4.12 -24.16
CA PHE A 83 9.34 -4.93 -23.17
C PHE A 83 9.59 -4.51 -21.71
N GLY A 84 10.81 -4.06 -21.39
CA GLY A 84 11.20 -3.76 -20.00
C GLY A 84 10.48 -2.57 -19.38
N TRP A 85 10.11 -1.56 -20.17
CA TRP A 85 9.49 -0.33 -19.66
C TRP A 85 8.03 -0.51 -19.28
N TYR A 86 7.31 -1.41 -19.96
CA TYR A 86 5.93 -1.76 -19.62
C TYR A 86 5.87 -2.58 -18.33
N ASP A 87 6.76 -3.57 -18.19
CA ASP A 87 6.91 -4.35 -16.97
C ASP A 87 7.30 -3.46 -15.78
N GLU A 88 8.22 -2.50 -16.00
CA GLU A 88 8.60 -1.51 -14.99
C GLU A 88 7.42 -0.61 -14.60
N TRP A 89 6.61 -0.17 -15.57
CA TRP A 89 5.44 0.67 -15.30
C TRP A 89 4.42 -0.05 -14.40
N ILE A 90 4.12 -1.31 -14.70
CA ILE A 90 3.21 -2.14 -13.88
C ILE A 90 3.78 -2.32 -12.47
N GLN A 91 5.08 -2.63 -12.35
CA GLN A 91 5.74 -2.75 -11.05
C GLN A 91 5.67 -1.44 -10.25
N ASN A 92 5.90 -0.30 -10.89
CA ASN A 92 5.80 1.00 -10.26
C ASN A 92 4.37 1.29 -9.77
N GLU A 93 3.35 0.88 -10.51
CA GLU A 93 1.95 1.05 -10.09
C GLU A 93 1.64 0.21 -8.85
N GLU A 94 2.08 -1.05 -8.81
CA GLU A 94 1.94 -1.90 -7.62
C GLU A 94 2.69 -1.32 -6.40
N ILE A 95 3.90 -0.81 -6.61
CA ILE A 95 4.69 -0.15 -5.56
C ILE A 95 3.94 1.08 -5.03
N LEU A 96 3.40 1.94 -5.92
CA LEU A 96 2.62 3.11 -5.51
C LEU A 96 1.38 2.73 -4.68
N GLN A 97 0.67 1.66 -5.05
CA GLN A 97 -0.47 1.18 -4.28
C GLN A 97 -0.07 0.73 -2.86
N ARG A 98 1.05 0.00 -2.73
CA ARG A 98 1.60 -0.41 -1.43
C ARG A 98 2.02 0.80 -0.60
N LEU A 99 2.80 1.71 -1.18
CA LEU A 99 3.26 2.94 -0.51
C LEU A 99 2.08 3.81 -0.06
N HIS A 100 1.02 3.93 -0.87
CA HIS A 100 -0.19 4.64 -0.47
C HIS A 100 -0.94 3.95 0.67
N THR A 101 -0.94 2.62 0.71
CA THR A 101 -1.52 1.84 1.81
C THR A 101 -0.77 2.13 3.11
N ASP A 102 0.56 2.04 3.09
CA ASP A 102 1.41 2.31 4.24
C ASP A 102 1.31 3.77 4.68
N TYR A 103 1.28 4.72 3.74
CA TYR A 103 1.07 6.14 4.01
C TYR A 103 -0.24 6.38 4.77
N ASN A 104 -1.32 5.72 4.33
CA ASN A 104 -2.62 5.83 4.97
C ASN A 104 -2.64 5.17 6.36
N ILE A 105 -1.93 4.06 6.56
CA ILE A 105 -1.76 3.44 7.88
C ILE A 105 -1.02 4.39 8.82
N THR A 106 0.11 4.94 8.38
CA THR A 106 0.92 5.91 9.15
C THR A 106 0.15 7.19 9.46
N LYS A 107 -0.65 7.68 8.51
CA LYS A 107 -1.55 8.83 8.76
C LYS A 107 -2.63 8.51 9.80
N LYS A 108 -3.19 7.30 9.78
CA LYS A 108 -4.17 6.84 10.78
C LYS A 108 -3.52 6.67 12.16
N SER A 109 -2.30 6.15 12.25
CA SER A 109 -1.59 6.01 13.54
C SER A 109 -1.32 7.37 14.17
N LEU A 110 -0.86 8.36 13.39
CA LEU A 110 -0.69 9.75 13.84
C LEU A 110 -1.98 10.38 14.40
N LYS A 111 -3.14 10.06 13.80
CA LYS A 111 -4.45 10.55 14.28
C LYS A 111 -4.86 9.89 15.61
N LYS A 112 -4.43 8.66 15.86
CA LYS A 112 -4.70 7.91 17.09
C LYS A 112 -3.80 8.34 18.26
N LEU A 113 -2.57 8.76 17.97
CA LEU A 113 -1.62 9.26 18.97
C LEU A 113 -2.06 10.62 19.52
N LYS A 114 -2.66 10.61 20.71
CA LYS A 114 -3.12 11.81 21.42
C LYS A 114 -2.52 11.85 22.82
N TYR A 115 -1.99 13.00 23.19
CA TYR A 115 -1.51 13.22 24.55
C TYR A 115 -2.65 13.23 25.56
N ILE A 116 -2.34 12.77 26.76
CA ILE A 116 -3.18 12.96 27.94
C ILE A 116 -3.05 14.43 28.37
N GLY A 117 -4.13 15.19 28.21
CA GLY A 117 -4.25 16.53 28.78
C GLY A 117 -4.62 16.49 30.26
N ASN A 118 -5.81 15.96 30.56
CA ASN A 118 -6.37 15.92 31.92
C ASN A 118 -6.38 14.50 32.49
N ILE A 119 -6.20 14.39 33.81
CA ILE A 119 -6.32 13.12 34.54
C ILE A 119 -7.81 12.81 34.72
N THR A 120 -8.37 12.02 33.83
CA THR A 120 -9.76 11.54 33.89
C THR A 120 -9.88 10.26 34.71
N LYS A 121 -11.10 9.79 34.99
CA LYS A 121 -11.32 8.49 35.65
C LYS A 121 -10.61 7.35 34.90
N LYS A 122 -10.74 7.29 33.58
CA LYS A 122 -10.06 6.28 32.75
C LYS A 122 -8.54 6.38 32.85
N VAL A 123 -7.97 7.58 32.83
CA VAL A 123 -6.52 7.77 32.99
C VAL A 123 -6.03 7.29 34.36
N ARG A 124 -6.83 7.46 35.42
CA ARG A 124 -6.51 6.92 36.74
C ARG A 124 -6.53 5.39 36.73
N GLU A 125 -7.56 4.79 36.14
CA GLU A 125 -7.65 3.33 35.99
C GLU A 125 -6.49 2.75 35.17
N ASP A 126 -6.16 3.39 34.04
CA ASP A 126 -5.04 2.99 33.19
C ASP A 126 -3.70 3.16 33.94
N ALA A 127 -3.55 4.20 34.75
CA ALA A 127 -2.34 4.41 35.57
C ALA A 127 -2.16 3.32 36.64
N ILE A 128 -3.23 2.90 37.32
CA ILE A 128 -3.15 1.81 38.30
C ILE A 128 -2.84 0.49 37.59
N ARG A 129 -3.48 0.24 36.43
CA ARG A 129 -3.19 -0.95 35.62
C ARG A 129 -1.73 -1.00 35.19
N ASP A 130 -1.19 0.13 34.72
CA ASP A 130 0.20 0.28 34.29
C ASP A 130 1.20 0.19 35.45
N PHE A 131 0.81 0.60 36.66
CA PHE A 131 1.60 0.41 37.87
C PHE A 131 1.66 -1.06 38.31
N CYS A 132 0.57 -1.80 38.11
CA CYS A 132 0.47 -3.23 38.45
C CYS A 132 0.93 -4.16 37.30
N ASP A 133 1.53 -3.62 36.23
CA ASP A 133 1.87 -4.38 35.02
C ASP A 133 0.71 -5.21 34.42
N GLY A 134 -0.53 -4.79 34.67
CA GLY A 134 -1.74 -5.47 34.24
C GLY A 134 -2.18 -6.65 35.12
N ASP A 135 -1.49 -6.93 36.22
CA ASP A 135 -1.88 -7.97 37.17
C ASP A 135 -3.05 -7.52 38.06
N ILE A 136 -4.20 -8.17 37.86
CA ILE A 136 -5.45 -7.84 38.56
C ILE A 136 -5.40 -8.23 40.04
N GLU A 137 -4.52 -9.16 40.43
CA GLU A 137 -4.36 -9.56 41.82
C GLU A 137 -3.79 -8.42 42.67
N CYS A 138 -2.98 -7.53 42.07
CA CYS A 138 -2.49 -6.32 42.74
C CYS A 138 -3.60 -5.37 43.23
N VAL A 139 -4.82 -5.48 42.69
CA VAL A 139 -6.01 -4.73 43.14
C VAL A 139 -7.07 -5.65 43.76
N GLY A 140 -6.67 -6.85 44.19
CA GLY A 140 -7.54 -7.84 44.83
C GLY A 140 -8.60 -8.42 43.89
N GLY A 141 -8.31 -8.53 42.59
CA GLY A 141 -9.25 -9.07 41.60
C GLY A 141 -10.40 -8.12 41.24
N SER A 142 -10.32 -6.86 41.65
CA SER A 142 -11.39 -5.86 41.51
C SER A 142 -11.04 -4.75 40.51
N GLY A 143 -11.78 -3.63 40.53
CA GLY A 143 -11.50 -2.53 39.60
C GLY A 143 -10.16 -1.84 39.86
N TRP A 144 -9.53 -1.33 38.78
CA TRP A 144 -8.27 -0.57 38.79
C TRP A 144 -8.40 0.78 39.49
N THR A 145 -8.50 0.78 40.81
CA THR A 145 -8.62 1.99 41.62
C THR A 145 -7.54 2.01 42.67
N PHE A 146 -7.09 3.22 43.02
CA PHE A 146 -6.08 3.41 44.07
C PHE A 146 -6.54 2.86 45.43
N ASP A 147 -7.84 3.00 45.75
CA ASP A 147 -8.40 2.45 46.98
C ASP A 147 -8.34 0.92 47.00
N ASN A 148 -8.58 0.26 45.86
CA ASN A 148 -8.48 -1.21 45.77
C ASN A 148 -7.04 -1.70 45.80
N LEU A 149 -6.12 -0.97 45.16
CA LEU A 149 -4.68 -1.22 45.26
C LEU A 149 -4.25 -1.20 46.73
N ASN A 150 -4.55 -0.12 47.45
CA ASN A 150 -4.14 0.03 48.85
C ASN A 150 -4.75 -1.03 49.79
N ARG A 151 -5.95 -1.52 49.50
CA ARG A 151 -6.59 -2.60 50.28
C ARG A 151 -5.95 -3.97 50.02
N ALA A 152 -5.42 -4.18 48.82
CA ALA A 152 -4.80 -5.45 48.42
C ALA A 152 -3.31 -5.48 48.82
N THR A 153 -2.65 -4.32 48.90
CA THR A 153 -1.25 -4.21 49.31
C THR A 153 -1.07 -4.53 50.79
N ILE A 154 -0.08 -5.37 51.09
CA ILE A 154 0.40 -5.62 52.46
C ILE A 154 1.60 -4.72 52.70
N TRP A 155 1.48 -3.80 53.66
CA TRP A 155 2.53 -2.85 54.02
C TRP A 155 3.49 -3.44 55.04
N SER A 156 4.78 -3.08 54.95
CA SER A 156 5.78 -3.56 55.90
C SER A 156 5.79 -2.75 57.20
N SER A 157 5.29 -1.51 57.16
CA SER A 157 5.22 -0.60 58.30
C SER A 157 4.08 0.43 58.18
N ASP A 158 3.62 0.94 59.32
CA ASP A 158 2.61 1.99 59.41
C ASP A 158 3.06 3.33 58.79
N GLU A 159 4.37 3.58 58.75
CA GLU A 159 4.94 4.79 58.13
C GLU A 159 4.87 4.71 56.61
N GLU A 160 5.26 3.57 56.04
CA GLU A 160 5.15 3.28 54.61
C GLU A 160 3.68 3.32 54.14
N GLU A 161 2.77 2.71 54.91
CA GLU A 161 1.35 2.76 54.63
C GLU A 161 0.84 4.22 54.55
N LYS A 162 1.19 5.07 55.52
CA LYS A 162 0.74 6.48 55.51
C LYS A 162 1.27 7.27 54.34
N GLU A 163 2.53 7.05 53.94
CA GLU A 163 3.12 7.74 52.80
C GLU A 163 2.49 7.28 51.48
N CYS A 164 2.42 5.97 51.27
CA CYS A 164 1.97 5.36 50.02
C CYS A 164 0.45 5.35 49.83
N THR A 165 -0.34 5.50 50.89
CA THR A 165 -1.81 5.67 50.79
C THR A 165 -2.24 7.14 50.72
N SER A 166 -1.29 8.08 50.83
CA SER A 166 -1.58 9.50 50.84
C SER A 166 -2.15 10.00 49.51
N LYS A 167 -3.01 11.03 49.57
CA LYS A 167 -3.52 11.71 48.36
C LYS A 167 -2.42 12.43 47.57
N ALA A 168 -1.30 12.77 48.21
CA ALA A 168 -0.14 13.30 47.52
C ALA A 168 0.52 12.23 46.65
N TYR A 169 0.74 11.03 47.21
CA TYR A 169 1.27 9.89 46.48
C TYR A 169 0.36 9.48 45.31
N GLU A 170 -0.96 9.39 45.56
CA GLU A 170 -1.95 9.10 44.51
C GLU A 170 -1.82 10.06 43.31
N ARG A 171 -1.70 11.36 43.58
CA ARG A 171 -1.54 12.37 42.51
C ARG A 171 -0.22 12.20 41.77
N THR A 172 0.87 11.96 42.48
CA THR A 172 2.20 11.74 41.89
C THR A 172 2.21 10.52 40.98
N LEU A 173 1.56 9.43 41.40
CA LEU A 173 1.40 8.22 40.59
C LEU A 173 0.74 8.53 39.23
N TYR A 174 -0.39 9.23 39.24
CA TYR A 174 -1.09 9.60 38.01
C TYR A 174 -0.29 10.58 37.13
N GLN A 175 0.42 11.53 37.73
CA GLN A 175 1.27 12.47 36.99
C GLN A 175 2.48 11.78 36.35
N ASN A 176 3.09 10.82 37.06
CA ASN A 176 4.16 10.01 36.52
C ASN A 176 3.67 9.18 35.33
N TYR A 177 2.52 8.52 35.45
CA TYR A 177 1.89 7.81 34.33
C TYR A 177 1.66 8.73 33.13
N LYS A 178 1.00 9.88 33.33
CA LYS A 178 0.77 10.87 32.28
C LYS A 178 2.07 11.30 31.60
N THR A 179 3.12 11.54 32.38
CA THR A 179 4.43 11.96 31.85
C THR A 179 5.07 10.86 31.02
N ARG A 180 5.08 9.61 31.51
CA ARG A 180 5.61 8.46 30.76
C ARG A 180 4.83 8.22 29.47
N PHE A 181 3.50 8.19 29.56
CA PHE A 181 2.62 7.99 28.41
C PHE A 181 2.85 9.08 27.35
N ASN A 182 2.85 10.36 27.75
CA ASN A 182 3.03 11.47 26.80
C ASN A 182 4.43 11.45 26.16
N ARG A 183 5.48 11.10 26.91
CA ARG A 183 6.82 10.89 26.33
C ARG A 183 6.83 9.74 25.33
N GLY A 184 6.16 8.63 25.65
CA GLY A 184 5.98 7.50 24.73
C GLY A 184 5.25 7.92 23.45
N CYS A 185 4.16 8.67 23.58
CA CYS A 185 3.43 9.24 22.45
C CYS A 185 4.29 10.19 21.61
N GLU A 186 5.12 11.02 22.24
CA GLU A 186 6.03 11.93 21.53
C GLU A 186 6.98 11.15 20.63
N ARG A 187 7.65 10.13 21.18
CA ARG A 187 8.57 9.29 20.38
C ARG A 187 7.85 8.64 19.20
N LEU A 188 6.73 7.96 19.46
CA LEU A 188 5.94 7.30 18.42
C LEU A 188 5.43 8.29 17.36
N ARG A 189 5.13 9.52 17.77
CA ARG A 189 4.70 10.57 16.85
C ARG A 189 5.86 11.03 15.97
N THR A 190 7.04 11.25 16.53
CA THR A 190 8.25 11.57 15.76
C THR A 190 8.56 10.48 14.75
N ASP A 191 8.62 9.22 15.19
CA ASP A 191 8.89 8.07 14.32
C ASP A 191 7.85 7.97 13.18
N ALA A 192 6.57 8.16 13.50
CA ALA A 192 5.50 8.12 12.50
C ALA A 192 5.53 9.33 11.55
N MET A 193 5.98 10.52 12.00
CA MET A 193 6.17 11.69 11.13
C MET A 193 7.35 11.47 10.18
N ASP A 194 8.44 10.88 10.65
CA ASP A 194 9.60 10.54 9.83
C ASP A 194 9.24 9.48 8.77
N MET A 195 8.53 8.42 9.17
CA MET A 195 8.02 7.40 8.26
C MET A 195 7.07 8.00 7.23
N LYS A 196 6.17 8.91 7.65
CA LYS A 196 5.28 9.61 6.73
C LYS A 196 6.07 10.41 5.68
N ARG A 197 7.11 11.13 6.10
CA ARG A 197 7.97 11.90 5.21
C ARG A 197 8.71 10.99 4.23
N GLN A 198 9.26 9.88 4.70
CA GLN A 198 9.94 8.90 3.85
C GLN A 198 9.00 8.34 2.78
N LEU A 199 7.80 7.93 3.17
CA LEU A 199 6.78 7.46 2.24
C LEU A 199 6.37 8.54 1.22
N GLU A 200 6.30 9.81 1.64
CA GLU A 200 6.04 10.94 0.72
C GLU A 200 7.16 11.11 -0.32
N CYS A 201 8.43 10.97 0.09
CA CYS A 201 9.57 10.99 -0.82
C CYS A 201 9.53 9.81 -1.81
N GLU A 202 9.38 8.58 -1.32
CA GLU A 202 9.34 7.37 -2.16
C GLU A 202 8.17 7.42 -3.16
N ILE A 203 6.98 7.87 -2.73
CA ILE A 203 5.84 8.08 -3.62
C ILE A 203 6.17 9.11 -4.71
N SER A 204 6.86 10.20 -4.36
CA SER A 204 7.26 11.22 -5.33
C SER A 204 8.24 10.66 -6.35
N GLU A 205 9.26 9.93 -5.91
CA GLU A 205 10.29 9.34 -6.78
C GLU A 205 9.69 8.35 -7.78
N VAL A 206 8.82 7.44 -7.31
CA VAL A 206 8.16 6.46 -8.18
C VAL A 206 7.18 7.15 -9.14
N ARG A 207 6.48 8.21 -8.70
CA ARG A 207 5.62 9.02 -9.59
C ARG A 207 6.42 9.76 -10.65
N ASP A 208 7.57 10.31 -10.30
CA ASP A 208 8.46 10.98 -11.25
C ASP A 208 8.96 9.97 -12.29
N ARG A 209 9.30 8.74 -11.87
CA ARG A 209 9.66 7.65 -12.78
C ARG A 209 8.49 7.23 -13.67
N GLN A 210 7.28 7.08 -13.13
CA GLN A 210 6.09 6.80 -13.96
C GLN A 210 5.80 7.92 -14.94
N ASN A 211 5.92 9.19 -14.53
CA ASN A 211 5.75 10.33 -15.43
C ASN A 211 6.79 10.33 -16.55
N TYR A 212 8.04 10.00 -16.24
CA TYR A 212 9.09 9.80 -17.24
C TYR A 212 8.69 8.69 -18.23
N LEU A 213 8.30 7.52 -17.72
CA LEU A 213 7.90 6.39 -18.56
C LEU A 213 6.71 6.76 -19.47
N ARG A 214 5.72 7.47 -18.92
CA ARG A 214 4.55 7.97 -19.65
C ARG A 214 4.94 8.89 -20.80
N VAL A 215 5.80 9.89 -20.55
CA VAL A 215 6.20 10.89 -21.55
C VAL A 215 7.11 10.32 -22.62
N HIS A 216 8.03 9.43 -22.26
CA HIS A 216 9.06 8.92 -23.17
C HIS A 216 8.62 7.69 -23.97
N TYR A 217 7.67 6.90 -23.45
CA TYR A 217 7.23 5.66 -24.09
C TYR A 217 5.73 5.66 -24.47
N ASN A 218 5.03 6.80 -24.33
CA ASN A 218 3.60 6.95 -24.64
C ASN A 218 2.71 5.88 -23.96
N LEU A 219 3.04 5.57 -22.70
CA LEU A 219 2.22 4.73 -21.83
C LEU A 219 1.03 5.50 -21.25
#